data_AF-A0A1B6ZD67-F1
#
_entry.id   AF-A0A1B6ZD67-F1
#
_cell.length_a   1.000
_cell.length_b   1.000
_cell.length_c   1.000
_cell.angle_alpha   90.00
_cell.angle_beta   90.00
_cell.angle_gamma   90.00
#
_symmetry.space_group_name_H-M   'P 1'
#
loop_
_entity.id
_entity.type
_entity.pdbx_description
1 polymer ?
#
loop_
_entity_poly.entity_id
_entity_poly.type
_entity_poly.pdbx_seq_one_letter_code
_entity_poly.pdbx_strand_id
1 'polypeptide(L)'
;MINKKMSRLMAGLALAASAALVPMMAGQAHDGTHKFDEKWGEDLAKMIEVRVSHGLAKGAAGMEKGADKMLKGADKMEAYANRLENDPEFRAREAAKQKKWGNGHMSADQLLEKASEFRRAAEEMREGAAEMREAAEDMRRGDAG
;
A
#
# COMPACT_ATOMS: atom_id res chain seq x y z
N MET A 1 -21.92 -28.89 24.06
CA MET A 1 -20.86 -28.55 23.08
C MET A 1 -21.44 -27.46 22.17
N ILE A 2 -21.28 -26.18 22.50
CA ILE A 2 -20.27 -25.22 21.94
C ILE A 2 -20.32 -25.28 20.40
N ASN A 3 -20.69 -24.25 19.62
CA ASN A 3 -20.48 -22.81 19.78
C ASN A 3 -21.55 -22.02 19.00
N LYS A 4 -22.17 -21.02 19.64
CA LYS A 4 -23.18 -20.14 19.04
C LYS A 4 -22.83 -18.71 19.46
N LYS A 5 -22.04 -17.97 18.67
CA LYS A 5 -21.74 -16.55 18.92
C LYS A 5 -21.27 -15.87 17.63
N MET A 6 -22.18 -15.12 17.02
CA MET A 6 -22.01 -13.68 16.75
C MET A 6 -23.12 -13.25 15.80
N SER A 7 -24.29 -13.02 16.38
CA SER A 7 -25.28 -12.16 15.76
C SER A 7 -25.97 -11.40 16.87
N ARG A 8 -26.01 -10.08 16.66
CA ARG A 8 -27.01 -9.12 17.15
C ARG A 8 -26.72 -8.33 18.42
N LEU A 9 -26.87 -7.02 18.19
CA LEU A 9 -27.58 -6.03 19.01
C LEU A 9 -26.84 -5.53 20.24
N MET A 10 -26.15 -4.41 20.07
CA MET A 10 -26.04 -3.40 21.13
C MET A 10 -26.61 -2.08 20.62
N ALA A 11 -27.94 -2.01 20.69
CA ALA A 11 -28.66 -0.76 20.78
C ALA A 11 -28.94 -0.50 22.26
N GLY A 12 -28.50 0.66 22.74
CA GLY A 12 -29.13 1.45 23.80
C GLY A 12 -29.10 0.93 25.23
N LEU A 13 -28.41 1.66 26.11
CA LEU A 13 -28.98 2.01 27.41
C LEU A 13 -28.24 3.22 28.01
N ALA A 14 -28.90 4.37 27.91
CA ALA A 14 -28.61 5.53 28.73
C ALA A 14 -28.97 5.22 30.18
N LEU A 15 -28.09 5.58 31.11
CA LEU A 15 -28.41 5.73 32.52
C LEU A 15 -27.64 6.93 33.05
N ALA A 16 -28.34 8.06 33.04
CA ALA A 16 -27.97 9.24 33.80
C ALA A 16 -28.47 9.07 35.25
N ALA A 17 -27.57 9.25 36.22
CA ALA A 17 -27.80 9.68 37.61
C ALA A 17 -26.52 9.39 38.42
N SER A 18 -25.95 10.22 39.27
CA SER A 18 -26.03 11.65 39.59
C SER A 18 -25.05 11.87 40.76
N ALA A 19 -24.31 12.97 40.71
CA ALA A 19 -23.81 13.78 41.84
C ALA A 19 -22.77 13.23 42.85
N ALA A 20 -21.66 13.99 42.88
CA ALA A 20 -20.86 14.44 44.03
C ALA A 20 -19.87 13.47 44.71
N LEU A 21 -18.57 13.75 44.56
CA LEU A 21 -17.70 14.33 45.63
C LEU A 21 -16.22 14.43 45.17
N VAL A 22 -15.78 15.68 44.94
CA VAL A 22 -14.42 16.27 45.12
C VAL A 22 -13.22 15.72 44.31
N PRO A 23 -12.46 16.59 43.60
CA PRO A 23 -11.11 16.27 43.14
C PRO A 23 -10.12 16.45 44.31
N MET A 24 -9.55 15.36 44.81
CA MET A 24 -8.45 15.42 45.77
C MET A 24 -7.36 14.43 45.37
N MET A 25 -6.11 14.91 45.47
CA MET A 25 -4.81 14.29 45.16
C MET A 25 -4.17 14.78 43.86
N ALA A 26 -3.77 16.05 43.90
CA ALA A 26 -2.54 16.50 43.25
C ALA A 26 -1.33 15.87 43.96
N GLY A 27 -0.29 15.50 43.19
CA GLY A 27 1.01 15.18 43.79
C GLY A 27 1.93 14.34 42.90
N GLN A 28 2.85 15.04 42.23
CA GLN A 28 4.18 14.55 41.84
C GLN A 28 4.31 13.62 40.63
N ALA A 29 4.26 14.23 39.44
CA ALA A 29 5.30 14.11 38.41
C ALA A 29 5.07 15.23 37.37
N HIS A 30 5.19 16.47 37.81
CA HIS A 30 5.32 17.62 36.93
C HIS A 30 6.59 18.33 37.37
N ASP A 31 7.73 17.85 36.88
CA ASP A 31 8.98 18.59 36.95
C ASP A 31 8.91 19.73 35.94
N GLY A 32 8.24 20.81 36.36
CA GLY A 32 8.15 22.08 35.64
C GLY A 32 9.50 22.83 35.57
N THR A 33 10.58 22.15 35.21
CA THR A 33 11.94 22.73 35.12
C THR A 33 12.40 23.03 33.69
N HIS A 34 11.59 22.76 32.68
CA HIS A 34 11.83 23.30 31.34
C HIS A 34 10.80 24.41 31.08
N LYS A 35 11.22 25.66 31.29
CA LYS A 35 10.55 26.79 30.65
C LYS A 35 10.54 26.46 29.16
N PHE A 36 9.37 26.54 28.52
CA PHE A 36 9.28 26.50 27.06
C PHE A 36 10.10 27.70 26.55
N ASP A 37 11.38 27.47 26.29
CA ASP A 37 12.23 28.45 25.66
C ASP A 37 12.06 28.28 24.15
N GLU A 38 12.00 29.41 23.45
CA GLU A 38 11.79 29.46 21.99
C GLU A 38 12.81 28.59 21.26
N LYS A 39 14.04 28.52 21.80
CA LYS A 39 15.16 27.76 21.26
C LYS A 39 14.94 26.24 21.35
N TRP A 40 14.32 25.74 22.41
CA TRP A 40 13.96 24.34 22.59
C TRP A 40 12.89 23.93 21.57
N GLY A 41 11.91 24.82 21.33
CA GLY A 41 10.91 24.64 20.29
C GLY A 41 11.53 24.58 18.89
N GLU A 42 12.45 25.49 18.58
CA GLU A 42 13.19 25.50 17.31
C GLU A 42 14.06 24.25 17.12
N ASP A 43 14.78 23.82 18.17
CA ASP A 43 15.64 22.64 18.12
C ASP A 43 14.82 21.36 17.94
N LEU A 44 13.65 21.26 18.58
CA LEU A 44 12.71 20.17 18.37
C LEU A 44 12.13 20.18 16.94
N ALA A 45 11.75 21.35 16.43
CA ALA A 45 11.24 21.49 15.06
C ALA A 45 12.28 21.05 14.03
N LYS A 46 13.54 21.49 14.17
CA LYS A 46 14.65 21.05 13.30
C LYS A 46 14.86 19.53 13.37
N MET A 47 14.80 18.94 14.57
CA MET A 47 14.96 17.50 14.72
C MET A 47 13.84 16.71 14.01
N ILE A 48 12.60 17.19 14.14
CA ILE A 48 11.44 16.60 13.46
C ILE A 48 11.61 16.74 11.94
N GLU A 49 11.97 17.93 11.44
CA GLU A 49 12.17 18.19 10.02
C GLU A 49 13.23 17.27 9.40
N VAL A 50 14.37 17.10 10.08
CA VAL A 50 15.44 16.17 9.63
C VAL A 50 14.92 14.74 9.59
N ARG A 51 14.16 14.30 10.60
CA ARG A 51 13.63 12.93 10.65
C ARG A 51 12.57 12.68 9.58
N VAL A 52 11.69 13.65 9.35
CA VAL A 52 10.67 13.59 8.30
C VAL A 52 11.34 13.56 6.92
N SER A 53 12.28 14.47 6.66
CA SER A 53 13.03 14.53 5.39
C SER A 53 13.77 13.21 5.11
N HIS A 54 14.41 12.62 6.12
CA HIS A 54 15.05 11.31 5.98
C HIS A 54 14.04 10.20 5.68
N GLY A 55 12.87 10.23 6.34
CA GLY A 55 11.76 9.30 6.07
C GLY A 55 11.24 9.41 4.65
N LEU A 56 11.01 10.63 4.16
CA LEU A 56 10.55 10.91 2.80
C LEU A 56 11.57 10.45 1.76
N ALA A 57 12.86 10.76 1.95
CA ALA A 57 13.91 10.30 1.05
C ALA A 57 13.99 8.77 0.96
N LYS A 58 13.84 8.07 2.10
CA LYS A 58 13.79 6.61 2.12
C LYS A 58 12.54 6.06 1.44
N GLY A 59 11.39 6.73 1.61
CA GLY A 59 10.14 6.40 0.94
C GLY A 59 10.27 6.51 -0.58
N ALA A 60 10.77 7.65 -1.07
CA ALA A 60 11.03 7.91 -2.48
C ALA A 60 11.93 6.83 -3.10
N ALA A 61 13.05 6.49 -2.45
CA ALA A 61 13.94 5.43 -2.93
C ALA A 61 13.26 4.05 -2.97
N GLY A 62 12.30 3.80 -2.07
CA GLY A 62 11.47 2.59 -2.09
C GLY A 62 10.51 2.58 -3.29
N MET A 63 9.90 3.73 -3.59
CA MET A 63 8.97 3.89 -4.71
C MET A 63 9.67 3.73 -6.06
N GLU A 64 10.84 4.30 -6.26
CA GLU A 64 11.64 4.11 -7.49
C GLU A 64 11.95 2.62 -7.73
N LYS A 65 12.35 1.90 -6.68
CA LYS A 65 12.57 0.45 -6.77
C LYS A 65 11.28 -0.32 -7.08
N GLY A 66 10.14 0.18 -6.62
CA GLY A 66 8.82 -0.35 -6.95
C GLY A 66 8.52 -0.17 -8.44
N ALA A 67 8.68 1.05 -8.95
CA ALA A 67 8.51 1.39 -10.35
C ALA A 67 9.40 0.51 -11.28
N ASP A 68 10.67 0.33 -10.94
CA ASP A 68 11.58 -0.53 -11.72
C ASP A 68 11.12 -1.99 -11.78
N LYS A 69 10.54 -2.50 -10.69
CA LYS A 69 9.96 -3.85 -10.66
C LYS A 69 8.69 -3.93 -11.49
N MET A 70 7.86 -2.89 -11.47
CA MET A 70 6.67 -2.79 -12.31
C MET A 70 7.04 -2.79 -13.79
N LEU A 71 8.02 -2.00 -14.22
CA LEU A 71 8.50 -2.01 -15.61
C LEU A 71 9.00 -3.39 -16.05
N LYS A 72 9.79 -4.07 -15.20
CA LYS A 72 10.22 -5.45 -15.47
C LYS A 72 9.05 -6.43 -15.52
N GLY A 73 8.00 -6.18 -14.76
CA GLY A 73 6.76 -6.96 -14.81
C GLY A 73 6.00 -6.73 -16.11
N ALA A 74 5.87 -5.48 -16.55
CA ALA A 74 5.27 -5.08 -17.81
C ALA A 74 5.98 -5.72 -19.00
N ASP A 75 7.33 -5.65 -19.06
CA ASP A 75 8.11 -6.26 -20.13
C ASP A 75 7.90 -7.78 -20.23
N LYS A 76 7.81 -8.46 -19.09
CA LYS A 76 7.50 -9.90 -19.04
C LYS A 76 6.10 -10.21 -19.52
N MET A 77 5.14 -9.37 -19.15
CA MET A 77 3.73 -9.54 -19.52
C MET A 77 3.53 -9.30 -21.01
N GLU A 78 4.17 -8.27 -21.57
CA GLU A 78 4.19 -8.01 -23.00
C GLU A 78 4.89 -9.15 -23.77
N ALA A 79 6.02 -9.64 -23.29
CA ALA A 79 6.68 -10.80 -23.87
C ALA A 79 5.79 -12.05 -23.82
N TYR A 80 5.04 -12.25 -22.73
CA TYR A 80 4.07 -13.35 -22.61
C TYR A 80 2.94 -13.21 -23.63
N ALA A 81 2.35 -12.01 -23.77
CA ALA A 81 1.33 -11.71 -24.76
C ALA A 81 1.82 -11.96 -26.20
N ASN A 82 3.02 -11.46 -26.52
CA ASN A 82 3.67 -11.70 -27.82
C ASN A 82 3.81 -13.19 -28.12
N ARG A 83 4.20 -14.00 -27.11
CA ARG A 83 4.31 -15.45 -27.28
C ARG A 83 2.95 -16.12 -27.44
N LEU A 84 1.93 -15.69 -26.70
CA LEU A 84 0.58 -16.19 -26.89
C LEU A 84 0.11 -15.94 -28.32
N GLU A 85 0.36 -14.77 -28.89
CA GLU A 85 -0.08 -14.46 -30.26
C GLU A 85 0.68 -15.25 -31.33
N ASN A 86 2.01 -15.36 -31.19
CA ASN A 86 2.89 -15.81 -32.26
C ASN A 86 3.35 -17.28 -32.15
N ASP A 87 3.17 -17.95 -31.01
CA ASP A 87 3.62 -19.33 -30.78
C ASP A 87 2.43 -20.24 -30.40
N PRO A 88 1.81 -20.93 -31.37
CA PRO A 88 0.69 -21.84 -31.13
C PRO A 88 1.04 -23.00 -30.19
N GLU A 89 2.27 -23.51 -30.24
CA GLU A 89 2.70 -24.59 -29.34
C GLU A 89 2.81 -24.10 -27.90
N PHE A 90 3.32 -22.88 -27.70
CA PHE A 90 3.32 -22.24 -26.40
C PHE A 90 1.92 -22.08 -25.84
N ARG A 91 0.96 -21.59 -26.64
CA ARG A 91 -0.44 -21.53 -26.22
C ARG A 91 -0.98 -22.90 -25.80
N ALA A 92 -0.74 -23.95 -26.60
CA ALA A 92 -1.20 -25.30 -26.29
C ALA A 92 -0.59 -25.83 -24.97
N ARG A 93 0.71 -25.58 -24.74
CA ARG A 93 1.40 -25.93 -23.49
C ARG A 93 0.83 -25.19 -22.28
N GLU A 94 0.56 -23.90 -22.42
CA GLU A 94 -0.04 -23.08 -21.34
C GLU A 94 -1.46 -23.54 -21.02
N ALA A 95 -2.30 -23.81 -22.02
CA ALA A 95 -3.64 -24.38 -21.83
C ALA A 95 -3.58 -25.73 -21.08
N ALA A 96 -2.64 -26.60 -21.44
CA ALA A 96 -2.44 -27.87 -20.75
C ALA A 96 -1.98 -27.68 -19.28
N LYS A 97 -1.14 -26.69 -19.00
CA LYS A 97 -0.74 -26.34 -17.62
C LYS A 97 -1.91 -25.84 -16.79
N GLN A 98 -2.76 -24.97 -17.34
CA GLN A 98 -3.94 -24.45 -16.65
C GLN A 98 -4.87 -25.60 -16.23
N LYS A 99 -5.11 -26.54 -17.14
CA LYS A 99 -5.86 -27.78 -16.85
C LYS A 99 -5.21 -28.61 -15.76
N LYS A 100 -3.88 -28.76 -15.78
CA LYS A 100 -3.13 -29.55 -14.78
C LYS A 100 -3.22 -28.94 -13.38
N TRP A 101 -3.23 -27.62 -13.26
CA TRP A 101 -3.20 -26.92 -11.97
C TRP A 101 -4.58 -26.60 -11.41
N GLY A 102 -5.66 -26.89 -12.14
CA GLY A 102 -7.02 -26.65 -11.66
C GLY A 102 -7.42 -25.17 -11.66
N ASN A 103 -6.64 -24.29 -12.29
CA ASN A 103 -6.84 -22.83 -12.31
C ASN A 103 -7.89 -22.38 -13.34
N GLY A 104 -8.86 -23.24 -13.65
CA GLY A 104 -9.81 -23.04 -14.74
C GLY A 104 -9.37 -23.71 -16.04
N HIS A 105 -10.35 -24.11 -16.84
CA HIS A 105 -10.10 -24.73 -18.15
C HIS A 105 -10.10 -23.63 -19.21
N MET A 106 -8.94 -23.04 -19.48
CA MET A 106 -8.77 -22.14 -20.63
C MET A 106 -8.22 -22.92 -21.84
N SER A 107 -8.90 -22.80 -22.97
CA SER A 107 -8.39 -23.31 -24.25
C SER A 107 -7.24 -22.43 -24.76
N ALA A 108 -6.50 -22.93 -25.75
CA ALA A 108 -5.47 -22.16 -26.43
C ALA A 108 -6.04 -20.89 -27.10
N ASP A 109 -7.26 -20.95 -27.65
CA ASP A 109 -7.91 -19.81 -28.30
C ASP A 109 -8.36 -18.77 -27.26
N GLN A 110 -8.88 -19.22 -26.11
CA GLN A 110 -9.18 -18.30 -25.00
C GLN A 110 -7.92 -17.60 -24.48
N LEU A 111 -6.78 -18.30 -24.42
CA LEU A 111 -5.51 -17.66 -24.08
C LEU A 111 -5.08 -16.64 -25.12
N LEU A 112 -5.31 -16.89 -26.41
CA LEU A 112 -5.04 -15.93 -27.48
C LEU A 112 -5.86 -14.65 -27.31
N GLU A 113 -7.16 -14.76 -27.02
CA GLU A 113 -8.03 -13.60 -26.80
C GLU A 113 -7.52 -12.73 -25.63
N LYS A 114 -6.96 -13.38 -24.59
CA LYS A 114 -6.38 -12.70 -23.42
C LYS A 114 -5.05 -12.00 -23.69
N ALA A 115 -4.38 -12.22 -24.81
CA ALA A 115 -3.13 -11.53 -25.14
C ALA A 115 -3.30 -9.99 -25.12
N SER A 116 -4.43 -9.50 -25.64
CA SER A 116 -4.78 -8.08 -25.59
C SER A 116 -4.92 -7.54 -24.16
N GLU A 117 -5.53 -8.32 -23.26
CA GLU A 117 -5.66 -7.95 -21.84
C GLU A 117 -4.31 -7.91 -21.14
N PHE A 118 -3.39 -8.83 -21.45
CA PHE A 118 -2.02 -8.80 -20.93
C PHE A 118 -1.24 -7.58 -21.43
N ARG A 119 -1.43 -7.16 -22.69
CA ARG A 119 -0.81 -5.92 -23.19
C ARG A 119 -1.34 -4.70 -22.45
N ARG A 120 -2.66 -4.59 -22.28
CA ARG A 120 -3.27 -3.49 -21.53
C ARG A 120 -2.78 -3.45 -20.08
N ALA A 121 -2.73 -4.60 -19.42
CA ALA A 121 -2.18 -4.68 -18.05
C ALA A 121 -0.68 -4.30 -18.01
N ALA A 122 0.10 -4.62 -19.03
CA ALA A 122 1.49 -4.15 -19.12
C ALA A 122 1.58 -2.62 -19.27
N GLU A 123 0.71 -2.00 -20.06
CA GLU A 123 0.61 -0.55 -20.20
C GLU A 123 0.21 0.12 -18.87
N GLU A 124 -0.83 -0.38 -18.21
CA GLU A 124 -1.25 0.08 -16.88
C GLU A 124 -0.09 -0.02 -15.85
N MET A 125 0.72 -1.07 -15.93
CA MET A 125 1.92 -1.20 -15.10
C MET A 125 3.02 -0.18 -15.46
N ARG A 126 3.16 0.21 -16.73
CA ARG A 126 4.11 1.26 -17.14
C ARG A 126 3.64 2.64 -16.67
N GLU A 127 2.34 2.91 -16.76
CA GLU A 127 1.71 4.14 -16.25
C GLU A 127 1.88 4.25 -14.73
N GLY A 128 1.49 3.21 -13.98
CA GLY A 128 1.67 3.20 -12.53
C GLY A 128 3.14 3.31 -12.11
N ALA A 129 4.09 2.80 -12.90
CA ALA A 129 5.51 3.00 -12.65
C ALA A 129 5.95 4.47 -12.86
N ALA A 130 5.38 5.17 -13.83
CA ALA A 130 5.63 6.58 -14.07
C ALA A 130 5.07 7.43 -12.92
N GLU A 131 3.83 7.18 -12.51
CA GLU A 131 3.19 7.84 -11.36
C GLU A 131 3.99 7.63 -10.06
N MET A 132 4.49 6.41 -9.83
CA MET A 132 5.34 6.13 -8.65
C MET A 132 6.65 6.91 -8.68
N ARG A 133 7.22 7.16 -9.86
CA ARG A 133 8.45 7.96 -9.99
C ARG A 133 8.18 9.44 -9.77
N GLU A 134 7.08 9.95 -10.30
CA GLU A 134 6.63 11.32 -10.06
C GLU A 134 6.40 11.57 -8.56
N ALA A 135 5.65 10.70 -7.90
CA ALA A 135 5.42 10.80 -6.46
C ALA A 135 6.72 10.66 -5.64
N ALA A 136 7.68 9.85 -6.09
CA ALA A 136 9.01 9.77 -5.47
C ALA A 136 9.80 11.09 -5.63
N GLU A 137 9.67 11.77 -6.77
CA GLU A 137 10.24 13.10 -6.99
C GLU A 137 9.59 14.16 -6.10
N ASP A 138 8.26 14.15 -5.96
CA ASP A 138 7.53 15.05 -5.05
C ASP A 138 7.98 14.87 -3.60
N MET A 139 8.13 13.62 -3.16
CA MET A 139 8.65 13.32 -1.82
C MET A 139 10.09 13.82 -1.61
N ARG A 140 10.92 13.86 -2.65
CA ARG A 140 12.28 14.42 -2.56
C ARG A 140 12.28 15.94 -2.52
N ARG A 141 11.33 16.59 -3.21
CA ARG A 141 11.18 18.04 -3.20
C ARG A 141 10.50 18.54 -1.92
N GLY A 142 9.78 17.67 -1.21
CA GLY A 142 8.93 18.05 -0.08
C GLY A 142 7.54 18.52 -0.53
N ASP A 143 7.18 18.29 -1.80
CA ASP A 143 5.90 18.67 -2.41
C ASP A 143 4.82 17.58 -2.22
N ALA A 144 5.16 16.48 -1.52
CA ALA A 144 4.22 15.43 -1.18
C ALA A 144 3.23 15.93 -0.11
N GLY A 145 2.19 16.65 -0.55
CA GLY A 145 1.11 17.21 0.25
C GLY A 145 -0.26 16.84 -0.28
#